data_AF-A0A0Q5H792-F1
#
_entry.id   AF-A0A0Q5H792-F1
#
_cell.length_a   1.000
_cell.length_b   1.000
_cell.length_c   1.000
_cell.angle_alpha   90.00
_cell.angle_beta   90.00
_cell.angle_gamma   90.00
#
_symmetry.space_group_name_H-M   'P 1'
#
loop_
_entity.id
_entity.type
_entity.pdbx_description
1 polymer ?
#
loop_
_entity_poly.entity_id
_entity_poly.type
_entity_poly.pdbx_seq_one_letter_code
_entity_poly.pdbx_strand_id
1 'polypeptide(L)'
;MSPRQSKTARFSIGQIVRHRFFPFRGVIFDVDPEFDNTEEWYQSIPEEMRPRKDQPFYHLLAENTETEYVAYVSEQNLLPDSEGGPVRHPQIAEIFDGPVDGAYILKETNLN
;
A
#
# COMPACT_ATOMS: atom_id res chain seq x y z
N MET A 1 -5.86 -32.04 0.06
CA MET A 1 -5.28 -30.72 0.40
C MET A 1 -5.42 -29.85 -0.83
N SER A 2 -6.36 -28.90 -0.82
CA SER A 2 -6.50 -27.96 -1.94
C SER A 2 -5.35 -26.96 -1.89
N PRO A 3 -4.70 -26.63 -3.02
CA PRO A 3 -3.68 -25.59 -3.03
C PRO A 3 -4.33 -24.29 -2.55
N ARG A 4 -3.70 -23.62 -1.57
CA ARG A 4 -4.02 -22.24 -1.20
C ARG A 4 -3.93 -21.44 -2.50
N GLN A 5 -5.06 -20.96 -3.03
CA GLN A 5 -5.01 -20.08 -4.20
C GLN A 5 -4.20 -18.86 -3.77
N SER A 6 -2.97 -18.75 -4.26
CA SER A 6 -2.20 -17.51 -4.17
C SER A 6 -3.02 -16.47 -4.94
N LYS A 7 -3.78 -15.64 -4.23
CA LYS A 7 -4.44 -14.49 -4.86
C LYS A 7 -3.33 -13.61 -5.38
N THR A 8 -3.25 -13.49 -6.70
CA THR A 8 -2.25 -12.65 -7.36
C THR A 8 -2.50 -11.21 -6.91
N ALA A 9 -1.51 -10.61 -6.25
CA ALA A 9 -1.55 -9.21 -5.85
C ALA A 9 -1.77 -8.32 -7.09
N ARG A 10 -2.74 -7.40 -7.00
CA ARG A 10 -3.09 -6.48 -8.09
C ARG A 10 -2.15 -5.30 -8.20
N PHE A 11 -1.44 -4.98 -7.13
CA PHE A 11 -0.52 -3.86 -7.07
C PHE A 11 0.88 -4.35 -6.70
N SER A 12 1.90 -3.61 -7.14
CA SER A 12 3.31 -3.96 -6.93
C SER A 12 4.02 -2.95 -6.03
N ILE A 13 5.11 -3.38 -5.38
CA ILE A 13 6.01 -2.48 -4.65
C ILE A 13 6.52 -1.38 -5.60
N GLY A 14 6.56 -0.14 -5.11
CA GLY A 14 6.90 1.06 -5.88
C GLY A 14 5.73 1.67 -6.66
N GLN A 15 4.59 0.98 -6.77
CA GLN A 15 3.42 1.52 -7.46
C GLN A 15 2.76 2.63 -6.62
N ILE A 16 2.36 3.71 -7.31
CA ILE A 16 1.60 4.80 -6.71
C ILE A 16 0.11 4.48 -6.76
N VAL A 17 -0.54 4.55 -5.61
CA VAL A 17 -1.96 4.25 -5.43
C VAL A 17 -2.65 5.33 -4.61
N ARG A 18 -3.97 5.39 -4.71
CA ARG A 18 -4.83 6.23 -3.86
C ARG A 18 -5.93 5.42 -3.24
N HIS A 19 -6.40 5.86 -2.08
CA HIS A 19 -7.56 5.24 -1.45
C HIS A 19 -8.83 5.57 -2.23
N ARG A 20 -9.74 4.59 -2.33
CA ARG A 20 -11.02 4.76 -3.04
C ARG A 20 -11.92 5.81 -2.38
N PHE A 21 -11.94 5.83 -1.04
CA PHE A 21 -12.91 6.60 -0.26
C PHE A 21 -12.32 7.76 0.55
N PHE A 22 -11.02 7.72 0.84
CA PHE A 22 -10.37 8.69 1.72
C PHE A 22 -9.36 9.50 0.91
N PRO A 23 -9.16 10.79 1.19
CA PRO A 23 -8.36 11.67 0.35
C PRO A 23 -6.86 11.54 0.67
N PHE A 24 -6.30 10.34 0.48
CA PHE A 24 -4.86 10.10 0.58
C PHE A 24 -4.36 9.22 -0.56
N ARG A 25 -3.07 9.36 -0.83
CA ARG A 25 -2.30 8.60 -1.82
C ARG A 25 -0.99 8.13 -1.22
N GLY A 26 -0.33 7.16 -1.84
CA GLY A 26 0.93 6.65 -1.34
C GLY A 26 1.63 5.69 -2.28
N VAL A 27 2.84 5.32 -1.90
CA VAL A 27 3.68 4.34 -2.60
C VAL A 27 3.70 3.05 -1.81
N ILE A 28 3.44 1.93 -2.48
CA ILE A 28 3.52 0.60 -1.86
C ILE A 28 4.98 0.27 -1.56
N PHE A 29 5.28 -0.07 -0.30
CA PHE A 29 6.61 -0.55 0.09
C PHE A 29 6.62 -1.97 0.62
N ASP A 30 5.47 -2.52 0.99
CA ASP A 30 5.34 -3.92 1.42
C ASP A 30 3.93 -4.46 1.17
N VAL A 31 3.78 -5.79 1.17
CA VAL A 31 2.51 -6.49 0.93
C VAL A 31 2.41 -7.77 1.76
N ASP A 32 1.31 -7.90 2.51
CA ASP A 32 0.91 -9.14 3.17
C ASP A 32 -0.07 -9.91 2.27
N PRO A 33 0.03 -11.24 2.18
CA PRO A 33 -0.87 -12.05 1.36
C PRO A 33 -2.32 -12.06 1.88
N GLU A 34 -2.51 -11.86 3.19
CA GLU A 34 -3.77 -11.78 3.91
C GLU A 34 -3.65 -10.73 5.02
N PHE A 35 -4.72 -10.40 5.72
CA PHE A 35 -4.67 -9.49 6.86
C PHE A 35 -3.68 -9.96 7.94
N ASP A 36 -2.69 -9.11 8.27
CA ASP A 36 -1.65 -9.36 9.27
C ASP A 36 -1.47 -8.16 10.22
N ASN A 37 -2.58 -7.73 10.83
CA ASN A 37 -2.57 -6.71 11.88
C ASN A 37 -3.39 -7.21 13.09
N THR A 38 -3.45 -6.42 14.15
CA THR A 38 -4.11 -6.82 15.39
C THR A 38 -5.63 -6.92 15.24
N GLU A 39 -6.24 -7.84 15.99
CA GLU A 39 -7.70 -7.96 15.99
C GLU A 39 -8.35 -6.69 16.54
N GLU A 40 -7.73 -6.04 17.52
CA GLU A 40 -8.17 -4.77 18.09
C GLU A 40 -8.27 -3.68 17.02
N TRP A 41 -7.26 -3.57 16.14
CA TRP A 41 -7.31 -2.64 15.02
C TRP A 41 -8.47 -2.98 14.08
N TYR A 42 -8.63 -4.27 13.75
CA TYR A 42 -9.72 -4.71 12.88
C TYR A 42 -11.10 -4.37 13.47
N GLN A 43 -11.28 -4.56 14.78
CA GLN A 43 -12.53 -4.27 15.48
C GLN A 43 -12.80 -2.77 15.62
N SER A 44 -11.75 -1.94 15.60
CA SER A 44 -11.88 -0.47 15.59
C SER A 44 -12.51 0.09 14.31
N ILE A 45 -12.45 -0.68 13.21
CA ILE A 45 -13.10 -0.31 11.94
C ILE A 45 -14.61 -0.54 12.07
N PRO A 46 -15.47 0.43 11.68
CA PRO A 46 -16.91 0.25 11.58
C PRO A 46 -17.25 -1.01 10.78
N GLU A 47 -18.20 -1.82 11.25
CA GLU A 47 -18.48 -3.14 10.69
C GLU A 47 -18.76 -3.12 9.19
N GLU A 48 -19.49 -2.10 8.72
CA GLU A 48 -19.81 -1.89 7.30
C GLU A 48 -18.61 -1.55 6.40
N MET A 49 -17.50 -1.09 7.00
CA MET A 49 -16.26 -0.71 6.32
C MET A 49 -15.15 -1.75 6.48
N ARG A 50 -15.39 -2.83 7.24
CA ARG A 50 -14.36 -3.85 7.50
C ARG A 50 -13.96 -4.54 6.20
N PRO A 51 -12.67 -4.51 5.82
CA PRO A 51 -12.22 -5.21 4.63
C PRO A 51 -12.24 -6.72 4.88
N ARG A 52 -12.47 -7.51 3.83
CA ARG A 52 -12.27 -8.96 3.93
C ARG A 52 -10.82 -9.27 4.27
N LYS A 53 -10.58 -10.21 5.19
CA LYS A 53 -9.22 -10.60 5.61
C LYS A 53 -8.50 -11.49 4.60
N ASP A 54 -9.23 -12.22 3.77
CA ASP A 54 -8.69 -13.20 2.81
C ASP A 54 -8.20 -12.53 1.51
N GLN A 55 -7.51 -11.40 1.58
CA GLN A 55 -7.00 -10.67 0.41
C GLN A 55 -5.68 -9.98 0.76
N PRO A 56 -4.88 -9.56 -0.23
CA PRO A 56 -3.67 -8.81 0.05
C PRO A 56 -3.94 -7.49 0.78
N PHE A 57 -3.06 -7.17 1.74
CA PHE A 57 -3.00 -5.87 2.41
C PHE A 57 -1.65 -5.23 2.11
N TYR A 58 -1.65 -3.92 1.91
CA TYR A 58 -0.49 -3.18 1.45
C TYR A 58 -0.08 -2.15 2.50
N HIS A 59 1.23 -2.03 2.69
CA HIS A 59 1.83 -0.95 3.45
C HIS A 59 2.24 0.18 2.50
N LEU A 60 1.78 1.40 2.82
CA LEU A 60 1.99 2.59 2.01
C LEU A 60 2.79 3.63 2.78
N LEU A 61 3.77 4.23 2.11
CA LEU A 61 4.26 5.56 2.47
C LEU A 61 3.24 6.57 1.91
N ALA A 62 2.36 7.09 2.76
CA ALA A 62 1.18 7.83 2.37
C ALA A 62 1.26 9.32 2.71
N GLU A 63 0.50 10.12 1.97
CA GLU A 63 0.30 11.55 2.22
C GLU A 63 -1.16 11.94 2.00
N ASN A 64 -1.59 12.96 2.73
CA ASN A 64 -2.79 13.73 2.43
C ASN A 64 -2.41 15.21 2.23
N THR A 65 -3.37 16.13 2.33
CA THR A 65 -3.09 17.57 2.19
C THR A 65 -2.34 18.19 3.36
N GLU A 66 -2.25 17.50 4.50
CA GLU A 66 -1.77 18.06 5.78
C GLU A 66 -0.52 17.36 6.32
N THR A 67 -0.38 16.05 6.11
CA THR A 67 0.66 15.23 6.75
C THR A 67 1.04 14.02 5.91
N GLU A 68 2.19 13.44 6.26
CA GLU A 68 2.73 12.18 5.75
C GLU A 68 2.71 11.11 6.86
N TYR A 69 2.40 9.86 6.52
CA TYR A 69 2.29 8.75 7.48
C TYR A 69 2.36 7.38 6.78
N VAL A 70 2.55 6.31 7.57
CA VAL A 70 2.43 4.93 7.08
C VAL A 70 0.98 4.47 7.18
N ALA A 71 0.44 3.93 6.08
CA ALA A 71 -0.91 3.39 6.04
C ALA A 71 -0.92 1.88 5.78
N TYR A 72 -1.87 1.17 6.39
CA TYR A 72 -2.15 -0.25 6.16
C TYR A 72 -3.52 -0.41 5.50
N VAL A 73 -3.57 -0.92 4.27
CA VAL A 73 -4.78 -0.82 3.43
C VAL A 73 -5.04 -2.11 2.66
N SER A 74 -6.28 -2.58 2.68
CA SER A 74 -6.74 -3.72 1.87
C SER A 74 -6.76 -3.43 0.37
N GLU A 75 -6.44 -4.44 -0.45
CA GLU A 75 -6.46 -4.34 -1.91
C GLU A 75 -7.75 -3.73 -2.49
N GLN A 76 -8.91 -4.18 -2.01
CA GLN A 76 -10.22 -3.72 -2.50
C GLN A 76 -10.44 -2.22 -2.41
N ASN A 77 -9.69 -1.53 -1.54
CA ASN A 77 -9.82 -0.10 -1.27
C ASN A 77 -8.78 0.76 -2.00
N LEU A 78 -7.90 0.16 -2.81
CA LEU A 78 -6.89 0.87 -3.58
C LEU A 78 -7.31 1.05 -5.04
N LEU A 79 -6.82 2.14 -5.63
CA LEU A 79 -6.91 2.47 -7.05
C LEU A 79 -5.52 2.94 -7.54
N PRO A 80 -5.13 2.65 -8.79
CA PRO A 80 -3.88 3.16 -9.35
C PRO A 80 -3.89 4.69 -9.45
N ASP A 81 -2.73 5.31 -9.29
CA ASP A 81 -2.57 6.77 -9.27
C ASP A 81 -1.25 7.24 -9.91
N SER A 82 -0.84 6.59 -11.01
CA SER A 82 0.40 6.87 -11.73
C SER A 82 0.47 8.29 -12.31
N GLU A 83 -0.66 8.90 -12.64
CA GLU A 83 -0.75 10.24 -13.22
C GLU A 83 -0.73 11.36 -12.16
N GLY A 84 -0.87 11.01 -10.88
CA GLY A 84 -0.88 11.99 -9.78
C GLY A 84 0.50 12.57 -9.42
N GLY A 85 1.56 12.11 -10.10
CA GLY A 85 2.94 12.54 -9.87
C GLY A 85 3.57 11.96 -8.60
N PRO A 86 4.75 12.46 -8.19
CA PRO A 86 5.47 11.96 -7.01
C PRO A 86 4.70 12.13 -5.70
N VAL A 87 4.95 11.25 -4.73
CA VAL A 87 4.50 11.35 -3.33
C VAL A 87 5.62 11.98 -2.50
N ARG A 88 5.29 12.83 -1.51
CA ARG A 88 6.22 13.67 -0.73
C ARG A 88 6.76 12.99 0.53
N HIS A 89 6.33 11.77 0.84
CA HIS A 89 6.72 11.08 2.07
C HIS A 89 8.26 10.96 2.17
N PRO A 90 8.92 11.46 3.23
CA PRO A 90 10.37 11.62 3.28
C PRO A 90 11.14 10.30 3.13
N GLN A 91 10.60 9.20 3.69
CA GLN A 91 11.21 7.87 3.59
C GLN A 91 11.22 7.29 2.16
N ILE A 92 10.49 7.87 1.20
CA ILE A 92 10.54 7.42 -0.20
C ILE A 92 11.96 7.54 -0.72
N ALA A 93 12.66 8.64 -0.41
CA ALA A 93 14.03 8.86 -0.85
C ALA A 93 15.04 7.88 -0.24
N GLU A 94 14.69 7.17 0.84
CA GLU A 94 15.53 6.16 1.46
C GLU A 94 15.36 4.79 0.81
N ILE A 95 14.16 4.48 0.32
CA ILE A 95 13.76 3.14 -0.14
C ILE A 95 13.71 3.05 -1.67
N PHE A 96 13.43 4.15 -2.36
CA PHE A 96 13.11 4.16 -3.79
C PHE A 96 13.88 5.22 -4.59
N ASP A 97 14.12 4.91 -5.86
CA ASP A 97 14.48 5.87 -6.90
C ASP A 97 13.25 6.23 -7.76
N GLY A 98 13.28 7.41 -8.39
CA GLY A 98 12.22 7.88 -9.31
C GLY A 98 11.20 8.84 -8.68
N PRO A 99 9.94 8.88 -9.18
CA PRO A 99 9.31 7.88 -10.04
C PRO A 99 9.72 8.00 -11.52
N VAL A 100 9.73 6.87 -12.23
CA VAL A 100 9.92 6.75 -13.69
C VAL A 100 8.65 6.13 -14.27
N ASP A 101 8.07 6.75 -15.30
CA ASP A 101 6.81 6.31 -15.94
C ASP A 101 5.67 6.03 -14.95
N GLY A 102 5.58 6.83 -13.89
CA GLY A 102 4.51 6.77 -12.90
C GLY A 102 4.67 5.69 -11.80
N ALA A 103 5.86 5.08 -11.70
CA ALA A 103 6.19 4.13 -10.63
C ALA A 103 7.59 4.38 -10.05
N TYR A 104 7.76 4.06 -8.77
CA TYR A 104 9.05 4.07 -8.10
C TYR A 104 9.79 2.74 -8.27
N ILE A 105 11.12 2.80 -8.29
CA ILE A 105 11.98 1.63 -8.42
C ILE A 105 12.63 1.38 -7.05
N LEU A 106 12.50 0.17 -6.52
CA LEU A 106 13.12 -0.19 -5.25
C LEU A 106 14.65 -0.06 -5.37
N LYS A 107 15.28 0.62 -4.42
CA LYS A 107 16.73 0.68 -4.37
C LYS A 107 17.28 -0.72 -4.14
N GLU A 108 18.32 -1.09 -4.89
CA GLU A 108 19.12 -2.25 -4.55
C GLU A 108 19.86 -1.94 -3.25
N THR A 109 19.27 -2.34 -2.12
CA THR A 109 20.03 -2.42 -0.88
C THR A 109 21.01 -3.56 -1.06
N ASN A 110 22.27 -3.24 -1.40
CA ASN A 110 23.37 -4.17 -1.26
C ASN A 110 23.46 -4.55 0.23
N LEU A 111 22.74 -5.60 0.62
CA LEU A 111 22.98 -6.35 1.85
C LEU A 111 24.33 -7.04 1.66
N ASN A 112 25.41 -6.30 1.94
CA ASN A 112 26.76 -6.84 2.08
C ASN A 112 26.90 -7.58 3.41
#